data_AF-A0A9E0SYU4-F1
#
_entry.id   AF-A0A9E0SYU4-F1
#
_cell.length_a   1.000
_cell.length_b   1.000
_cell.length_c   1.000
_cell.angle_alpha   90.00
_cell.angle_beta   90.00
_cell.angle_gamma   90.00
#
_symmetry.space_group_name_H-M   'P 1'
#
loop_
_entity.id
_entity.type
_entity.pdbx_description
1 polymer ?
#
loop_
_entity_poly.entity_id
_entity_poly.type
_entity_poly.pdbx_seq_one_letter_code
_entity_poly.pdbx_strand_id
1 'polypeptide(L)'
;MQSKQREAGRRAQAIGAKLSNAARAMDTRKKILVGSWALKKAERVEDFNAAMLRELDKVWLWRDDDRALFGLEALSEEEKAQRQSFVESRLRMPLGTAAGDTSAAKQSLAAASSVEAA
;
A
#
# COMPACT_ATOMS: atom_id res chain seq x y z
N MET A 1 -32.43 -19.81 20.77
CA MET A 1 -31.92 -19.33 19.45
C MET A 1 -30.60 -18.56 19.54
N GLN A 2 -30.27 -17.87 20.64
CA GLN A 2 -29.06 -17.05 20.74
C GLN A 2 -27.72 -17.83 20.74
N SER A 3 -27.69 -19.09 21.17
CA SER A 3 -26.44 -19.89 21.22
C SER A 3 -25.90 -20.24 19.82
N LYS A 4 -26.80 -20.59 18.88
CA LYS A 4 -26.43 -20.92 17.49
C LYS A 4 -25.89 -19.70 16.73
N GLN A 5 -26.43 -18.51 16.97
CA GLN A 5 -25.93 -17.26 16.39
C GLN A 5 -24.53 -16.90 16.91
N ARG A 6 -24.26 -17.09 18.20
CA ARG A 6 -22.93 -16.84 18.78
C ARG A 6 -21.88 -17.82 18.25
N GLU A 7 -22.25 -19.08 18.04
CA GLU A 7 -21.34 -20.08 17.45
C GLU A 7 -21.03 -19.77 15.99
N ALA A 8 -22.03 -19.37 15.19
CA ALA A 8 -21.82 -18.94 13.81
C ALA A 8 -20.91 -17.71 13.73
N GLY A 9 -21.10 -16.72 14.61
CA GLY A 9 -20.24 -15.52 14.69
C GLY A 9 -18.78 -15.86 15.04
N ARG A 10 -18.55 -16.77 16.00
CA ARG A 10 -17.20 -17.23 16.35
C ARG A 10 -16.51 -17.98 15.20
N ARG A 11 -17.24 -18.82 14.47
CA ARG A 11 -16.70 -19.53 13.29
C ARG A 11 -16.34 -18.55 12.17
N ALA A 12 -17.20 -17.58 11.89
CA ALA A 12 -16.93 -16.54 10.89
C ALA A 12 -15.70 -15.70 11.26
N GLN A 13 -15.56 -15.28 12.53
CA GLN A 13 -14.38 -14.56 13.00
C GLN A 13 -13.10 -15.40 12.91
N ALA A 14 -13.15 -16.68 13.27
CA ALA A 14 -11.99 -17.57 13.19
C ALA A 14 -11.52 -17.78 11.73
N ILE A 15 -12.45 -17.89 10.78
CA ILE A 15 -12.14 -17.98 9.35
C ILE A 15 -11.54 -16.65 8.86
N GLY A 16 -12.14 -15.52 9.22
CA GLY A 16 -11.63 -14.19 8.88
C GLY A 16 -10.21 -13.93 9.42
N ALA A 17 -9.93 -14.33 10.66
CA ALA A 17 -8.60 -14.21 11.26
C ALA A 17 -7.55 -15.07 10.53
N LYS A 18 -7.90 -16.31 10.15
CA LYS A 18 -7.00 -17.18 9.37
C LYS A 18 -6.69 -16.60 8.00
N LEU A 19 -7.69 -16.08 7.29
CA LEU A 19 -7.51 -15.44 6.00
C LEU A 19 -6.66 -14.17 6.10
N SER A 20 -6.88 -13.35 7.14
CA SER A 20 -6.06 -12.16 7.40
C SER A 20 -4.59 -12.51 7.68
N ASN A 21 -4.35 -13.55 8.49
CA ASN A 21 -3.00 -14.01 8.79
C ASN A 21 -2.28 -14.56 7.54
N ALA A 22 -2.98 -15.33 6.71
CA ALA A 22 -2.43 -15.81 5.44
C ALA A 22 -2.10 -14.66 4.48
N ALA A 23 -3.00 -13.66 4.37
CA ALA A 23 -2.76 -12.48 3.55
C ALA A 23 -1.55 -11.66 4.02
N ARG A 24 -1.41 -11.46 5.34
CA ARG A 24 -0.23 -10.80 5.92
C ARG A 24 1.05 -11.58 5.67
N ALA A 25 1.03 -12.91 5.81
CA ALA A 25 2.20 -13.75 5.54
C ALA A 25 2.65 -13.65 4.07
N MET A 26 1.70 -13.64 3.13
CA MET A 26 2.00 -13.45 1.71
C MET A 26 2.54 -12.04 1.42
N ASP A 27 1.95 -11.00 2.02
CA ASP A 27 2.41 -9.62 1.88
C ASP A 27 3.81 -9.42 2.46
N THR A 28 4.08 -9.93 3.66
CA THR A 28 5.42 -9.95 4.26
C THR A 28 6.41 -10.66 3.34
N ARG A 29 6.06 -11.82 2.80
CA ARG A 29 6.92 -12.56 1.86
C ARG A 29 7.20 -11.75 0.59
N LYS A 30 6.19 -11.09 0.02
CA LYS A 30 6.35 -10.22 -1.15
C LYS A 30 7.31 -9.07 -0.86
N LYS A 31 7.14 -8.38 0.28
CA LYS A 31 8.00 -7.27 0.70
C LYS A 31 9.45 -7.70 0.88
N ILE A 32 9.68 -8.86 1.52
CA ILE A 32 11.03 -9.42 1.68
C ILE A 32 11.65 -9.71 0.31
N LEU A 33 10.97 -10.45 -0.57
CA LEU A 33 11.55 -10.84 -1.87
C LEU A 33 11.86 -9.64 -2.76
N VAL A 34 10.92 -8.68 -2.85
CA VAL A 34 11.11 -7.46 -3.63
C VAL A 34 12.23 -6.61 -3.03
N GLY A 35 12.25 -6.45 -1.70
CA GLY A 35 13.29 -5.70 -0.99
C GLY A 35 14.68 -6.31 -1.21
N SER A 36 14.83 -7.61 -1.02
CA SER A 36 16.10 -8.31 -1.24
C SER A 36 16.60 -8.17 -2.67
N TRP A 37 15.72 -8.29 -3.67
CA TRP A 37 16.08 -8.09 -5.06
C TRP A 37 16.49 -6.64 -5.35
N ALA A 38 15.75 -5.66 -4.85
CA ALA A 38 16.02 -4.24 -5.07
C ALA A 38 17.37 -3.84 -4.47
N LEU A 39 17.67 -4.27 -3.23
CA LEU A 39 18.96 -4.04 -2.58
C LEU A 39 20.10 -4.68 -3.39
N LYS A 40 19.92 -5.93 -3.85
CA LYS A 40 20.94 -6.59 -4.68
C LYS A 40 21.17 -5.90 -6.02
N LYS A 41 20.13 -5.29 -6.59
CA LYS A 41 20.22 -4.51 -7.82
C LYS A 41 20.93 -3.17 -7.58
N ALA A 42 20.63 -2.52 -6.46
CA ALA A 42 21.27 -1.27 -6.06
C ALA A 42 22.79 -1.42 -5.90
N GLU A 43 23.27 -2.53 -5.34
CA GLU A 43 24.71 -2.84 -5.28
C GLU A 43 25.41 -2.91 -6.65
N ARG A 44 24.67 -3.20 -7.73
CA ARG A 44 25.23 -3.44 -9.07
C ARG A 44 25.06 -2.27 -10.02
N VAL A 45 24.06 -1.42 -9.79
CA VAL A 45 23.62 -0.37 -10.71
C VAL A 45 23.49 0.93 -9.92
N GLU A 46 24.50 1.79 -10.03
CA GLU A 46 24.60 3.04 -9.26
C GLU A 46 23.41 3.97 -9.54
N ASP A 47 23.02 4.13 -10.80
CA ASP A 47 21.88 4.98 -11.18
C ASP A 47 20.56 4.51 -10.52
N PHE A 48 20.39 3.19 -10.39
CA PHE A 48 19.23 2.62 -9.72
C PHE A 48 19.27 2.87 -8.22
N ASN A 49 20.44 2.72 -7.60
CA ASN A 49 20.64 3.01 -6.19
C ASN A 49 20.32 4.48 -5.87
N ALA A 50 20.92 5.41 -6.62
CA ALA A 50 20.68 6.85 -6.44
C ALA A 50 19.21 7.23 -6.64
N ALA A 51 18.57 6.70 -7.68
CA ALA A 51 17.14 6.95 -7.91
C ALA A 51 16.28 6.38 -6.77
N MET A 52 16.55 5.15 -6.32
CA MET A 52 15.84 4.51 -5.22
C MET A 52 15.99 5.29 -3.91
N LEU A 53 17.22 5.63 -3.52
CA LEU A 53 17.50 6.40 -2.30
C LEU A 53 16.81 7.76 -2.33
N ARG A 54 16.84 8.46 -3.47
CA ARG A 54 16.15 9.74 -3.63
C ARG A 54 14.64 9.63 -3.42
N GLU A 55 14.00 8.59 -3.96
CA GLU A 55 12.56 8.37 -3.76
C GLU A 55 12.24 7.95 -2.32
N LEU A 56 13.10 7.13 -1.69
CA LEU A 56 12.95 6.72 -0.29
C LEU A 56 13.10 7.91 0.67
N ASP A 57 14.12 8.74 0.48
CA ASP A 57 14.36 9.95 1.28
C ASP A 57 13.16 10.90 1.23
N LYS A 58 12.66 11.21 0.03
CA LYS A 58 11.57 12.18 -0.14
C LYS A 58 10.27 11.82 0.57
N VAL A 59 9.95 10.53 0.67
CA VAL A 59 8.58 10.09 1.03
C VAL A 59 8.55 9.23 2.30
N TRP A 60 9.57 8.42 2.55
CA TRP A 60 9.49 7.33 3.52
C TRP A 60 10.47 7.46 4.69
N LEU A 61 11.67 8.01 4.47
CA LEU A 61 12.73 8.08 5.49
C LEU A 61 12.69 9.39 6.29
N TRP A 62 11.68 9.53 7.15
CA TRP A 62 11.52 10.68 8.06
C TRP A 62 12.07 10.43 9.48
N ARG A 63 12.26 9.17 9.87
CA ARG A 63 12.84 8.78 11.16
C ARG A 63 14.36 8.74 11.06
N ASP A 64 15.05 9.28 12.06
CA ASP A 64 16.51 9.32 12.09
C ASP A 64 17.12 7.90 12.06
N ASP A 65 16.52 6.94 12.79
CA ASP A 65 16.96 5.54 12.79
C ASP A 65 16.91 4.91 11.40
N ASP A 66 15.84 5.16 10.64
CA ASP A 66 15.65 4.60 9.30
C ASP A 66 16.62 5.25 8.29
N ARG A 67 16.91 6.55 8.46
CA ARG A 67 17.87 7.30 7.63
C ARG A 67 19.30 6.82 7.84
N ALA A 68 19.66 6.49 9.09
CA ALA A 68 20.97 5.96 9.43
C ALA A 68 21.27 4.62 8.73
N LEU A 69 20.26 3.78 8.48
CA LEU A 69 20.42 2.52 7.72
C LEU A 69 20.93 2.75 6.29
N PHE A 70 20.70 3.94 5.73
CA PHE A 70 21.14 4.33 4.39
C PHE A 70 22.26 5.36 4.40
N GLY A 71 22.85 5.66 5.57
CA GLY A 71 23.91 6.65 5.72
C GLY A 71 23.47 8.09 5.45
N LEU A 72 22.17 8.39 5.58
CA LEU A 72 21.63 9.73 5.39
C LEU A 72 21.71 10.55 6.68
N GLU A 73 21.96 11.85 6.57
CA GLU A 73 21.98 12.77 7.71
C GLU A 73 20.59 12.89 8.36
N ALA A 74 20.56 13.11 9.68
CA ALA A 74 19.31 13.38 10.41
C ALA A 74 18.62 14.64 9.87
N LEU A 75 17.29 14.63 9.89
CA LEU A 75 16.50 15.79 9.46
C LEU A 75 16.44 16.84 10.56
N SER A 76 16.28 18.11 10.17
CA SER A 76 15.92 19.16 11.12
C SER A 76 14.50 18.93 11.67
N GLU A 77 14.18 19.52 12.82
CA GLU A 77 12.84 19.41 13.40
C GLU A 77 11.76 20.05 12.50
N GLU A 78 12.11 21.13 11.79
CA GLU A 78 11.23 21.74 10.79
C GLU A 78 10.99 20.81 9.60
N GLU A 79 12.03 20.14 9.09
CA GLU A 79 11.92 19.19 7.99
C GLU A 79 11.10 17.95 8.38
N LYS A 80 11.29 17.45 9.61
CA LYS A 80 10.47 16.36 10.17
C LYS A 80 9.00 16.75 10.23
N ALA A 81 8.68 17.94 10.74
CA ALA A 81 7.30 18.43 10.83
C ALA A 81 6.65 18.60 9.43
N GLN A 82 7.39 19.15 8.47
CA GLN A 82 6.92 19.29 7.09
C GLN A 82 6.66 17.93 6.43
N ARG A 83 7.57 16.97 6.59
CA ARG A 83 7.39 15.63 6.01
C ARG A 83 6.27 14.85 6.70
N GLN A 84 6.12 14.96 8.01
CA GLN A 84 5.00 14.34 8.75
C GLN A 84 3.65 14.87 8.27
N SER A 85 3.48 16.19 8.16
CA SER A 85 2.24 16.78 7.66
C SER A 85 1.94 16.40 6.20
N PHE A 86 2.97 16.25 5.36
CA PHE A 86 2.82 15.75 3.99
C PHE A 86 2.35 14.29 3.93
N VAL A 87 2.96 13.42 4.75
CA VAL A 87 2.57 12.00 4.85
C VAL A 87 1.14 11.86 5.36
N GLU A 88 0.76 12.60 6.39
CA GLU A 88 -0.61 12.61 6.92
C GLU A 88 -1.62 13.08 5.87
N SER A 89 -1.29 14.13 5.12
CA SER A 89 -2.15 14.64 4.04
C SER A 89 -2.30 13.65 2.89
N ARG A 90 -1.25 12.87 2.58
CA ARG A 90 -1.24 11.90 1.47
C ARG A 90 -1.83 10.54 1.85
N LEU A 91 -1.66 10.08 3.09
CA LEU A 91 -2.27 8.84 3.61
C LEU A 91 -3.73 9.02 4.09
N ARG A 92 -4.26 10.25 4.13
CA ARG A 92 -5.68 10.51 4.42
C ARG A 92 -6.63 10.30 3.22
N MET A 93 -6.11 9.92 2.06
CA MET A 93 -6.95 9.34 0.99
C MET A 93 -7.29 7.89 1.39
N PRO A 94 -8.57 7.49 1.42
CA PRO A 94 -8.90 6.09 1.64
C PRO A 94 -8.24 5.28 0.53
N LEU A 95 -7.26 4.44 0.89
CA LEU A 95 -6.88 3.28 0.08
C LEU A 95 -8.19 2.61 -0.30
N GLY A 96 -8.54 2.68 -1.58
CA GLY A 96 -9.90 2.51 -2.07
C GLY A 96 -10.66 1.40 -1.34
N THR A 97 -11.83 1.77 -0.82
CA THR A 97 -12.84 0.80 -0.40
C THR A 97 -13.09 -0.16 -1.56
N ALA A 98 -12.49 -1.33 -1.51
CA ALA A 98 -12.78 -2.47 -2.39
C ALA A 98 -14.15 -3.07 -2.02
N ALA A 99 -15.19 -2.24 -2.04
CA ALA A 99 -16.56 -2.60 -1.78
C ALA A 99 -17.47 -1.72 -2.64
N GLY A 100 -17.82 -2.25 -3.81
CA GLY A 100 -19.03 -1.90 -4.54
C GLY A 100 -19.07 -0.52 -5.20
N ASP A 101 -18.62 -0.44 -6.45
CA ASP A 101 -19.35 0.36 -7.44
C ASP A 101 -19.09 -0.15 -8.86
N THR A 102 -19.65 -1.33 -9.16
CA THR A 102 -19.87 -1.79 -10.54
C THR A 102 -21.09 -1.10 -11.17
N SER A 103 -21.27 0.20 -10.94
CA SER A 103 -22.38 0.99 -11.51
C SER A 103 -21.93 1.83 -12.73
N ALA A 104 -20.66 2.24 -12.81
CA ALA A 104 -20.19 3.08 -13.91
C ALA A 104 -19.91 2.30 -15.23
N ALA A 105 -19.70 0.99 -15.17
CA ALA A 105 -19.36 0.18 -16.36
C ALA A 105 -20.56 -0.30 -17.18
N LYS A 106 -21.81 -0.01 -16.78
CA LYS A 106 -23.01 -0.34 -17.56
C LYS A 106 -23.57 0.82 -18.39
N GLN A 107 -23.15 2.06 -18.15
CA GLN A 107 -23.65 3.22 -18.91
C GLN A 107 -22.81 3.55 -20.16
N SER A 108 -21.58 3.06 -20.27
CA SER A 108 -20.76 3.27 -21.48
C SER A 108 -20.93 2.19 -22.56
N LEU A 109 -21.64 1.09 -22.29
CA LEU A 109 -21.90 0.03 -23.29
C LEU A 109 -23.27 0.19 -23.99
N ALA A 110 -24.16 1.04 -23.47
CA ALA A 110 -25.47 1.33 -24.10
C ALA A 110 -25.41 2.45 -25.15
N ALA A 111 -24.35 3.26 -25.18
CA ALA A 111 -24.22 4.37 -26.12
C ALA A 111 -23.59 3.97 -27.48
N ALA A 112 -23.09 2.75 -27.62
CA ALA A 112 -22.44 2.27 -28.84
C ALA A 112 -23.38 1.50 -29.80
N SER A 113 -24.70 1.51 -29.57
CA SER A 113 -25.70 0.80 -30.40
C SER A 113 -26.72 1.73 -31.08
N SER A 114 -26.44 3.03 -31.23
CA SER A 114 -27.40 3.97 -31.85
C SER A 114 -26.78 4.96 -32.85
N VAL A 115 -25.61 4.67 -33.41
CA VAL A 115 -25.00 5.51 -34.46
C VAL A 115 -24.47 4.66 -35.62
N GLU A 116 -25.25 3.70 -36.10
CA GLU A 116 -24.99 3.11 -37.42
C GLU A 116 -26.30 2.93 -38.20
N ALA A 117 -26.46 3.83 -39.18
CA ALA A 117 -27.31 3.76 -40.38
C ALA A 117 -28.84 3.74 -40.15
N ALA A 118 -29.60 4.80 -40.43
CA ALA A 118 -29.75 5.49 -41.72
C ALA A 118 -30.14 4.55 -42.87
#